data_AF-A0A959M0B2-F1
#
_entry.id   AF-A0A959M0B2-F1
#
_cell.length_a   1.000
_cell.length_b   1.000
_cell.length_c   1.000
_cell.angle_alpha   90.00
_cell.angle_beta   90.00
_cell.angle_gamma   90.00
#
_symmetry.space_group_name_H-M   'P 1'
#
loop_
_entity.id
_entity.type
_entity.pdbx_description
1 polymer ?
#
loop_
_entity_poly.entity_id
_entity_poly.type
_entity_poly.pdbx_seq_one_letter_code
_entity_poly.pdbx_strand_id
1 'polypeptide(L)'
;MMRVLTTLIILFAALSIHAQSATDPDSRLLEVYEADYLARMETNHPVMLARLNYYLDHAWFITEYPTQKGTPNFPEVTIEDLDQINILQLEKTQALVRDYDQRKMYTIAGTNKVLVYFSGKEFTENFNAFIRG
;
A
#
# COMPACT_ATOMS: atom_id res chain seq x y z
N MET A 1 -11.46 16.76 -51.37
CA MET A 1 -10.46 17.01 -50.31
C MET A 1 -11.06 17.10 -48.90
N MET A 2 -12.19 17.79 -48.68
CA MET A 2 -12.76 18.00 -47.32
C MET A 2 -13.23 16.73 -46.59
N ARG A 3 -13.58 15.66 -47.31
CA ARG A 3 -13.97 14.35 -46.73
C ARG A 3 -12.81 13.52 -46.20
N VAL A 4 -11.60 13.66 -46.77
CA VAL A 4 -10.40 12.92 -46.32
C VAL A 4 -9.87 13.53 -45.01
N LEU A 5 -10.02 14.86 -44.86
CA LEU A 5 -9.62 15.58 -43.67
C LEU A 5 -10.48 15.20 -42.45
N THR A 6 -11.76 14.93 -42.64
CA THR A 6 -12.67 14.52 -41.55
C THR A 6 -12.40 13.10 -41.06
N THR A 7 -12.02 12.17 -41.94
CA THR A 7 -11.67 10.79 -41.56
C THR A 7 -10.35 10.73 -40.77
N LEU A 8 -9.40 11.62 -41.06
CA LEU A 8 -8.10 11.67 -40.37
C LEU A 8 -8.21 12.16 -38.92
N ILE A 9 -9.14 13.08 -38.64
CA ILE A 9 -9.36 13.64 -37.29
C ILE A 9 -10.00 12.60 -36.35
N ILE A 10 -10.87 11.73 -36.87
CA ILE A 10 -11.51 10.66 -36.08
C ILE A 10 -10.50 9.57 -35.70
N LEU A 11 -9.49 9.32 -36.55
CA LEU A 11 -8.46 8.31 -36.29
C LEU A 11 -7.47 8.73 -35.18
N PHE A 12 -7.21 10.02 -34.99
CA PHE A 12 -6.35 10.54 -33.93
C PHE A 12 -7.01 10.54 -32.54
N ALA A 13 -8.33 10.69 -32.47
CA ALA A 13 -9.07 10.68 -31.20
C ALA A 13 -9.13 9.30 -30.52
N ALA A 14 -8.96 8.20 -31.29
CA ALA A 14 -9.00 6.84 -30.76
C ALA A 14 -7.73 6.42 -29.99
N LEU A 15 -6.60 7.10 -30.20
CA LEU A 15 -5.33 6.75 -29.54
C LEU A 15 -5.16 7.37 -28.15
N SER A 16 -6.01 8.33 -27.76
CA SER A 16 -5.87 9.09 -26.51
C SER A 16 -6.66 8.50 -25.32
N ILE A 17 -7.27 7.31 -25.47
CA ILE A 17 -8.17 6.75 -24.44
C ILE A 17 -7.42 5.93 -23.36
N HIS A 18 -6.11 5.68 -23.50
CA HIS A 18 -5.35 4.80 -22.59
C HIS A 18 -4.65 5.52 -21.41
N ALA A 19 -4.90 6.80 -21.17
CA ALA A 19 -4.34 7.54 -20.04
C ALA A 19 -5.26 7.59 -18.80
N GLN A 20 -6.16 6.60 -18.64
CA GLN A 20 -7.01 6.51 -17.45
C GLN A 20 -6.24 5.87 -16.29
N SER A 21 -5.62 6.74 -15.49
CA SER A 21 -5.22 6.49 -14.09
C SER A 21 -4.33 5.28 -13.84
N ALA A 22 -3.22 5.15 -14.57
CA ALA A 22 -2.14 4.30 -14.10
C ALA A 22 -1.56 4.93 -12.82
N THR A 23 -1.67 4.22 -11.69
CA THR A 23 -0.98 4.59 -10.46
C THR A 23 0.44 4.05 -10.57
N ASP A 24 1.43 4.93 -10.64
CA ASP A 24 2.84 4.50 -10.64
C ASP A 24 3.13 3.64 -9.39
N PRO A 25 3.86 2.52 -9.53
CA PRO A 25 4.28 1.73 -8.38
C PRO A 25 5.10 2.58 -7.40
N ASP A 26 4.74 2.57 -6.11
CA ASP A 26 5.58 3.16 -5.07
C ASP A 26 6.95 2.46 -5.06
N SER A 27 8.04 3.25 -5.01
CA SER A 27 9.40 2.72 -5.04
C SER A 27 9.70 1.66 -3.97
N ARG A 28 9.04 1.72 -2.80
CA ARG A 28 9.17 0.72 -1.73
C ARG A 28 8.69 -0.67 -2.16
N LEU A 29 7.80 -0.76 -3.14
CA LEU A 29 7.37 -2.05 -3.68
C LEU A 29 8.51 -2.79 -4.40
N LEU A 30 9.50 -2.08 -4.94
CA LEU A 30 10.65 -2.68 -5.64
C LEU A 30 11.61 -3.42 -4.71
N GLU A 31 11.56 -3.14 -3.40
CA GLU A 31 12.33 -3.86 -2.40
C GLU A 31 11.73 -5.26 -2.11
N VAL A 32 10.45 -5.44 -2.44
CA VAL A 32 9.67 -6.64 -2.11
C VAL A 32 9.35 -7.46 -3.36
N TYR A 33 9.10 -6.79 -4.49
CA TYR A 33 8.66 -7.37 -5.75
C TYR A 33 9.59 -6.98 -6.91
N GLU A 34 9.70 -7.87 -7.90
CA GLU A 34 10.45 -7.61 -9.13
C GLU A 34 9.80 -6.51 -9.98
N ALA A 35 10.62 -5.67 -10.63
CA ALA A 35 10.14 -4.57 -11.47
C ALA A 35 9.17 -5.03 -12.57
N ASP A 36 9.50 -6.13 -13.28
CA ASP A 36 8.64 -6.69 -14.33
C ASP A 36 7.28 -7.16 -13.80
N TYR A 37 7.22 -7.60 -12.54
CA TYR A 37 5.95 -7.98 -11.91
C TYR A 37 5.08 -6.75 -11.65
N LEU A 38 5.67 -5.67 -11.12
CA LEU A 38 4.96 -4.42 -10.89
C LEU A 38 4.48 -3.79 -12.20
N ALA A 39 5.30 -3.80 -13.26
CA ALA A 39 4.91 -3.32 -14.59
C ALA A 39 3.71 -4.11 -15.17
N ARG A 40 3.71 -5.45 -15.00
CA ARG A 40 2.55 -6.28 -15.38
C ARG A 40 1.32 -5.98 -14.53
N MET A 41 1.49 -5.69 -13.25
CA MET A 41 0.38 -5.37 -12.36
C MET A 41 -0.25 -4.03 -12.71
N GLU A 42 0.57 -3.03 -13.02
CA GLU A 42 0.13 -1.73 -13.50
C GLU A 42 -0.77 -1.86 -14.73
N THR A 43 -0.36 -2.67 -15.71
CA THR A 43 -1.11 -2.85 -16.95
C THR A 43 -2.36 -3.72 -16.78
N ASN A 44 -2.26 -4.83 -16.05
CA ASN A 44 -3.32 -5.86 -16.05
C ASN A 44 -4.23 -5.81 -14.81
N HIS A 45 -3.73 -5.26 -13.70
CA HIS A 45 -4.40 -5.26 -12.39
C HIS A 45 -4.19 -3.93 -11.63
N PRO A 46 -4.51 -2.77 -12.24
CA PRO A 46 -4.19 -1.46 -11.67
C PRO A 46 -4.80 -1.23 -10.28
N VAL A 47 -5.99 -1.78 -10.00
CA VAL A 47 -6.64 -1.69 -8.67
C VAL A 47 -5.82 -2.44 -7.61
N MET A 48 -5.20 -3.56 -7.96
CA MET A 48 -4.35 -4.31 -7.04
C MET A 48 -3.06 -3.55 -6.74
N LEU A 49 -2.46 -2.91 -7.76
CA LEU A 49 -1.30 -2.05 -7.57
C LEU A 49 -1.64 -0.85 -6.66
N ALA A 50 -2.77 -0.19 -6.91
CA ALA A 50 -3.26 0.88 -6.05
C ALA A 50 -3.47 0.41 -4.61
N ARG A 51 -3.97 -0.82 -4.41
CA ARG A 51 -4.12 -1.43 -3.08
C ARG A 51 -2.78 -1.64 -2.39
N LEU A 52 -1.74 -2.08 -3.10
CA LEU A 52 -0.39 -2.25 -2.56
C LEU A 52 0.25 -0.91 -2.19
N ASN A 53 0.13 0.10 -3.05
CA ASN A 53 0.61 1.45 -2.74
C ASN A 53 -0.09 2.00 -1.49
N TYR A 54 -1.42 1.90 -1.43
CA TYR A 54 -2.20 2.34 -0.27
C TYR A 54 -1.80 1.58 1.01
N TYR A 55 -1.53 0.28 0.88
CA TYR A 55 -1.13 -0.58 1.99
C TYR A 55 0.11 -0.09 2.73
N LEU A 56 1.09 0.46 2.01
CA LEU A 56 2.38 0.87 2.57
C LEU A 56 2.25 1.88 3.71
N ASP A 57 1.24 2.75 3.67
CA ASP A 57 1.05 3.83 4.67
C ASP A 57 -0.27 3.76 5.43
N HIS A 58 -1.27 3.00 4.94
CA HIS A 58 -2.63 3.05 5.50
C HIS A 58 -3.08 1.76 6.17
N ALA A 59 -2.22 0.73 6.20
CA ALA A 59 -2.52 -0.54 6.86
C ALA A 59 -2.09 -0.60 8.32
N TRP A 60 -1.34 0.40 8.78
CA TRP A 60 -0.75 0.43 10.11
C TRP A 60 -0.62 1.85 10.62
N PHE A 61 -0.30 1.97 11.91
CA PHE A 61 0.14 3.22 12.53
C PHE A 61 1.03 2.89 13.73
N ILE A 62 1.82 3.87 14.18
CA ILE A 62 2.62 3.76 15.39
C ILE A 62 2.03 4.66 16.47
N THR A 63 1.97 4.16 17.69
CA THR A 63 1.53 4.93 18.85
C THR A 63 2.36 4.59 20.08
N GLU A 64 2.33 5.46 21.09
CA GLU A 64 2.97 5.17 22.38
C GLU A 64 2.13 4.19 23.19
N TYR A 65 2.79 3.27 23.87
CA TYR A 65 2.12 2.42 24.84
C TYR A 65 1.85 3.22 26.13
N PRO A 66 0.59 3.26 26.62
CA PRO A 66 0.27 4.00 27.85
C PRO A 66 1.04 3.42 29.05
N THR A 67 1.87 4.24 29.69
CA THR A 67 2.72 3.80 30.82
C THR A 67 1.89 3.25 32.00
N GLN A 68 0.65 3.72 32.17
CA GLN A 68 -0.25 3.24 33.21
C GLN A 68 -0.73 1.80 32.99
N LYS A 69 -0.58 1.27 31.76
CA LYS A 69 -0.90 -0.13 31.42
C LYS A 69 0.27 -1.09 31.67
N GLY A 70 1.39 -0.59 32.21
CA GLY A 70 2.56 -1.39 32.51
C GLY A 70 3.39 -1.71 31.27
N THR A 71 4.03 -2.88 31.26
CA THR A 71 4.84 -3.34 30.14
C THR A 71 3.96 -4.06 29.11
N PRO A 72 3.98 -3.65 27.83
CA PRO A 72 3.24 -4.34 26.78
C PRO A 72 3.70 -5.79 26.64
N ASN A 73 2.74 -6.71 26.52
CA ASN A 73 3.01 -8.13 26.23
C ASN A 73 2.59 -8.46 24.79
N PHE A 74 3.29 -7.85 23.82
CA PHE A 74 3.12 -8.13 22.40
C PHE A 74 4.42 -8.68 21.82
N PRO A 75 4.39 -9.40 20.68
CA PRO A 75 5.61 -9.75 19.98
C PRO A 75 6.42 -8.51 19.61
N GLU A 76 7.74 -8.63 19.59
CA GLU A 76 8.63 -7.51 19.30
C GLU A 76 8.96 -7.43 17.80
N VAL A 77 9.11 -6.21 17.29
CA VAL A 77 9.60 -5.88 15.94
C VAL A 77 10.77 -4.90 16.07
N THR A 78 11.78 -5.08 15.23
CA THR A 78 12.88 -4.11 15.10
C THR A 78 12.62 -3.22 13.89
N ILE A 79 12.63 -1.90 14.09
CA ILE A 79 12.48 -0.92 13.01
C ILE A 79 13.65 0.06 13.13
N GLU A 80 14.49 0.13 12.10
CA GLU A 80 15.71 0.94 12.12
C GLU A 80 15.41 2.44 12.02
N ASP A 81 14.53 2.82 11.10
CA ASP A 81 14.08 4.19 10.89
C ASP A 81 12.54 4.25 10.92
N LEU A 82 11.98 4.99 11.89
CA LEU A 82 10.54 5.13 12.06
C LEU A 82 9.92 6.10 11.04
N ASP A 83 10.73 6.95 10.39
CA ASP A 83 10.28 7.91 9.39
C ASP A 83 10.28 7.32 7.97
N GLN A 84 10.96 6.19 7.76
CA GLN A 84 11.08 5.51 6.46
C GLN A 84 10.72 4.03 6.54
N ILE A 85 9.46 3.74 6.84
CA ILE A 85 8.99 2.36 7.00
C ILE A 85 8.54 1.77 5.65
N ASN A 86 9.08 0.60 5.32
CA ASN A 86 8.52 -0.32 4.33
C ASN A 86 7.86 -1.52 5.03
N ILE A 87 6.57 -1.41 5.29
CA ILE A 87 5.82 -2.39 6.09
C ILE A 87 5.80 -3.79 5.45
N LEU A 88 5.77 -3.88 4.12
CA LEU A 88 5.79 -5.15 3.40
C LEU A 88 7.14 -5.86 3.52
N GLN A 89 8.23 -5.08 3.53
CA GLN A 89 9.56 -5.63 3.79
C GLN A 89 9.68 -6.12 5.23
N LEU A 90 9.12 -5.41 6.21
CA LEU A 90 9.06 -5.88 7.60
C LEU A 90 8.29 -7.19 7.74
N GLU A 91 7.14 -7.33 7.08
CA GLU A 91 6.37 -8.58 7.04
C GLU A 91 7.20 -9.75 6.49
N LYS A 92 7.94 -9.52 5.40
CA LYS A 92 8.79 -10.54 4.77
C LYS A 92 9.98 -10.94 5.65
N THR A 93 10.64 -9.97 6.27
CA THR A 93 11.91 -10.17 7.00
C THR A 93 11.72 -10.62 8.45
N GLN A 94 10.64 -10.18 9.10
CA GLN A 94 10.38 -10.42 10.53
C GLN A 94 9.11 -11.24 10.78
N ALA A 95 8.52 -11.81 9.72
CA ALA A 95 7.33 -12.65 9.76
C ALA A 95 6.15 -11.98 10.49
N LEU A 96 5.98 -10.67 10.31
CA LEU A 96 4.83 -9.95 10.84
C LEU A 96 3.57 -10.43 10.11
N VAL A 97 2.55 -10.76 10.90
CA VAL A 97 1.26 -11.21 10.39
C VAL A 97 0.17 -10.20 10.73
N ARG A 98 -0.78 -10.07 9.82
CA ARG A 98 -2.04 -9.39 10.09
C ARG A 98 -3.10 -10.38 10.54
N ASP A 99 -4.10 -9.85 11.21
CA ASP A 99 -5.35 -10.56 11.46
C ASP A 99 -6.48 -9.92 10.64
N TYR A 100 -7.41 -10.75 10.15
CA TYR A 100 -8.51 -10.26 9.32
C TYR A 100 -9.59 -9.54 10.14
N ASP A 101 -9.83 -10.01 11.36
CA ASP A 101 -10.94 -9.57 12.22
C ASP A 101 -10.50 -8.62 13.32
N GLN A 102 -9.23 -8.69 13.74
CA GLN A 102 -8.70 -7.93 14.87
C GLN A 102 -7.48 -7.10 14.49
N ARG A 103 -7.23 -6.03 15.25
CA ARG A 103 -5.97 -5.30 15.14
C ARG A 103 -4.84 -6.14 15.74
N LYS A 104 -3.69 -6.15 15.07
CA LYS A 104 -2.48 -6.83 15.56
C LYS A 104 -1.47 -5.78 16.04
N MET A 105 -0.81 -6.06 17.15
CA MET A 105 0.14 -5.13 17.79
C MET A 105 1.51 -5.79 17.93
N TYR A 106 2.55 -4.99 17.74
CA TYR A 106 3.96 -5.36 17.96
C TYR A 106 4.67 -4.25 18.73
N THR A 107 5.44 -4.60 19.77
CA THR A 107 6.30 -3.63 20.45
C THR A 107 7.51 -3.30 19.59
N ILE A 108 7.88 -2.03 19.50
CA ILE A 108 9.07 -1.63 18.74
C ILE A 108 10.28 -1.67 19.67
N ALA A 109 11.25 -2.52 19.34
CA ALA A 109 12.45 -2.77 20.12
C ALA A 109 13.16 -1.46 20.51
N GLY A 110 13.56 -1.35 21.78
CA GLY A 110 14.27 -0.16 22.28
C GLY A 110 13.42 1.11 22.45
N THR A 111 12.10 1.04 22.30
CA THR A 111 11.20 2.19 22.43
C THR A 111 9.99 1.89 23.34
N ASN A 112 9.22 2.93 23.69
CA ASN A 112 7.90 2.77 24.34
C ASN A 112 6.74 2.67 23.32
N LYS A 113 7.05 2.45 22.03
CA LYS A 113 6.09 2.54 20.93
C LYS A 113 5.61 1.17 20.49
N VAL A 114 4.44 1.16 19.88
CA VAL A 114 3.76 -0.03 19.35
C VAL A 114 3.37 0.22 17.91
N LEU A 115 3.75 -0.70 17.03
CA LEU A 115 3.23 -0.82 15.68
C LEU A 115 1.87 -1.52 15.75
N VAL A 116 0.83 -0.86 15.24
CA VAL A 116 -0.53 -1.39 15.23
C VAL A 116 -0.98 -1.56 13.78
N TYR A 117 -1.28 -2.78 13.38
CA TYR A 117 -1.96 -3.07 12.14
C TYR A 117 -3.47 -2.91 12.30
N PHE A 118 -4.10 -2.24 11.35
CA PHE A 118 -5.54 -2.33 11.16
C PHE A 118 -5.92 -3.77 10.78
N SER A 119 -7.09 -4.21 11.24
CA SER A 119 -7.64 -5.49 10.80
C SER A 119 -7.80 -5.51 9.28
N GLY A 120 -7.85 -6.72 8.70
CA GLY A 120 -8.14 -6.90 7.27
C GLY A 120 -9.45 -6.22 6.85
N LYS A 121 -10.48 -6.29 7.70
CA LYS A 121 -11.76 -5.59 7.51
C LYS A 121 -11.61 -4.08 7.45
N GLU A 122 -11.03 -3.48 8.50
CA GLU A 122 -10.83 -2.02 8.56
C GLU A 122 -10.02 -1.51 7.37
N PHE A 123 -8.94 -2.19 7.01
CA PHE A 123 -8.13 -1.82 5.85
C PHE A 123 -8.95 -1.86 4.55
N THR A 124 -9.75 -2.91 4.36
CA THR A 124 -10.57 -3.07 3.15
C THR A 124 -11.64 -1.99 3.06
N GLU A 125 -12.29 -1.65 4.17
CA GLU A 125 -13.25 -0.55 4.25
C GLU A 125 -12.58 0.80 3.92
N ASN A 126 -11.43 1.07 4.53
CA ASN A 126 -10.66 2.30 4.30
C ASN A 126 -10.18 2.42 2.84
N PHE A 127 -9.63 1.34 2.26
CA PHE A 127 -9.22 1.32 0.86
C PHE A 127 -10.41 1.52 -0.08
N ASN A 128 -11.53 0.84 0.18
CA ASN A 128 -12.75 1.01 -0.60
C ASN A 128 -13.31 2.43 -0.51
N ALA A 129 -13.14 3.12 0.64
CA ALA A 129 -13.50 4.53 0.76
C ALA A 129 -12.54 5.42 -0.04
N PHE A 130 -11.24 5.17 0.04
CA PHE A 130 -10.20 5.89 -0.70
C PHE A 130 -10.41 5.85 -2.22
N ILE A 131 -10.73 4.69 -2.80
CA ILE A 131 -10.94 4.56 -4.26
C ILE A 131 -12.32 5.02 -4.75
N ARG A 132 -13.26 5.31 -3.82
CA ARG A 132 -14.59 5.85 -4.14
C ARG A 132 -14.69 7.37 -4.00
N GLY A 133 -13.78 7.97 -3.24
CA GLY A 133 -13.66 9.43 -3.08
C GLY A 133 -12.99 10.07 -4.28
#